data_AF-A0A7W9FQK7-F1
#
_entry.id   AF-A0A7W9FQK7-F1
#
_cell.length_a   1.000
_cell.length_b   1.000
_cell.length_c   1.000
_cell.angle_alpha   90.00
_cell.angle_beta   90.00
_cell.angle_gamma   90.00
#
_symmetry.space_group_name_H-M   'P 1'
#
loop_
_entity.id
_entity.type
_entity.pdbx_description
1 polymer ?
#
loop_
_entity_poly.entity_id
_entity_poly.type
_entity_poly.pdbx_seq_one_letter_code
_entity_poly.pdbx_strand_id
1 'polypeptide(L)'
;MADDILLILHFVGLALGFAGGIASGLSMRLARAAEPEGAAALRQIPPIAAKISAAGLVLLWLTGVILVFTRWNGFGALPVLFWVKFAFVLALTALVGVVEATHARLKRTGDAALRGRLAKLGPLSGLAALGALIFAVLAFH
;
A
#
# COMPACT_ATOMS: atom_id res chain seq x y z
N MET A 1 -10.27 24.32 4.26
CA MET A 1 -11.19 23.23 4.67
C MET A 1 -11.31 22.13 3.62
N ALA A 2 -11.81 22.39 2.40
CA ALA A 2 -11.98 21.32 1.40
C ALA A 2 -10.64 20.64 1.03
N ASP A 3 -9.58 21.44 0.86
CA ASP A 3 -8.22 20.93 0.61
C ASP A 3 -7.67 20.12 1.79
N ASP A 4 -7.93 20.55 3.02
CA ASP A 4 -7.48 19.84 4.23
C ASP A 4 -8.14 18.47 4.36
N ILE A 5 -9.45 18.39 4.05
CA ILE A 5 -10.19 17.13 4.03
C ILE A 5 -9.61 16.20 2.96
N LEU A 6 -9.34 16.70 1.76
CA LEU A 6 -8.72 15.91 0.69
C LEU A 6 -7.34 15.41 1.08
N LEU A 7 -6.54 16.25 1.75
CA LEU A 7 -5.21 15.90 2.21
C LEU A 7 -5.26 14.84 3.33
N ILE A 8 -6.21 14.94 4.26
CA ILE A 8 -6.48 13.92 5.28
C ILE A 8 -6.83 12.59 4.60
N LEU A 9 -7.77 12.59 3.66
CA LEU A 9 -8.15 11.38 2.93
C LEU A 9 -6.98 10.79 2.14
N HIS A 10 -6.12 11.63 1.58
CA HIS A 10 -4.90 11.20 0.90
C HIS A 10 -3.94 10.48 1.85
N PHE A 11 -3.71 11.05 3.04
CA PHE A 11 -2.88 10.43 4.07
C PHE A 11 -3.50 9.15 4.65
N VAL A 12 -4.83 9.09 4.78
CA VAL A 12 -5.54 7.85 5.12
C VAL A 12 -5.28 6.78 4.06
N GLY A 13 -5.35 7.12 2.77
CA GLY A 13 -5.01 6.21 1.68
C GLY A 13 -3.59 5.65 1.81
N LEU A 14 -2.59 6.51 2.08
CA LEU A 14 -1.22 6.10 2.36
C LEU A 14 -1.11 5.19 3.58
N ALA A 15 -1.78 5.55 4.68
CA ALA A 15 -1.74 4.80 5.93
C ALA A 15 -2.34 3.38 5.76
N LEU A 16 -3.44 3.24 5.02
CA LEU A 16 -4.03 1.95 4.68
C LEU A 16 -3.09 1.11 3.80
N GLY A 17 -2.43 1.74 2.84
CA GLY A 17 -1.39 1.11 2.02
C GLY A 17 -0.23 0.55 2.86
N PHE A 18 0.28 1.37 3.78
CA PHE A 18 1.34 1.03 4.73
C PHE A 18 0.91 -0.09 5.69
N ALA A 19 -0.20 0.10 6.39
CA ALA A 19 -0.72 -0.84 7.37
C ALA A 19 -1.00 -2.21 6.75
N GLY A 20 -1.61 -2.25 5.55
CA GLY A 20 -1.86 -3.49 4.83
C GLY A 20 -0.57 -4.26 4.49
N GLY A 21 0.45 -3.56 3.99
CA GLY A 21 1.75 -4.17 3.68
C GLY A 21 2.47 -4.74 4.91
N ILE A 22 2.55 -3.94 5.99
CA ILE A 22 3.20 -4.35 7.24
C ILE A 22 2.43 -5.48 7.93
N ALA A 23 1.10 -5.39 8.02
CA ALA A 23 0.26 -6.43 8.64
C ALA A 23 0.39 -7.77 7.91
N SER A 24 0.42 -7.76 6.58
CA SER A 24 0.65 -8.96 5.78
C SER A 24 2.01 -9.60 6.06
N GLY A 25 3.07 -8.79 6.18
CA GLY A 25 4.42 -9.29 6.46
C GLY A 25 4.56 -9.86 7.87
N LEU A 26 4.10 -9.10 8.86
CA LEU A 26 4.22 -9.44 10.27
C LEU A 26 3.40 -10.69 10.61
N SER A 27 2.14 -10.77 10.12
CA SER A 27 1.28 -11.95 10.34
C SER A 27 1.92 -13.23 9.80
N MET A 28 2.50 -13.18 8.60
CA MET A 28 3.21 -14.33 8.02
C MET A 28 4.46 -14.71 8.80
N ARG A 29 5.18 -13.74 9.39
CA ARG A 29 6.33 -14.01 10.25
C ARG A 29 5.90 -14.69 11.55
N LEU A 30 4.86 -14.17 12.20
CA LEU A 30 4.31 -14.73 13.43
C LEU A 30 3.72 -16.14 13.21
N ALA A 31 3.06 -16.37 12.07
CA ALA A 31 2.47 -17.66 11.72
C ALA A 31 3.49 -18.80 11.55
N ARG A 32 4.79 -18.49 11.41
CA ARG A 32 5.87 -19.50 11.34
C ARG A 32 6.30 -20.00 12.70
N ALA A 33 6.11 -19.18 13.75
CA ALA A 33 6.52 -19.49 15.11
C ALA A 33 5.34 -19.93 15.99
N ALA A 34 4.10 -19.82 15.50
CA ALA A 34 2.90 -20.16 16.24
C ALA A 34 2.56 -21.66 16.14
N GLU A 35 1.86 -22.16 17.15
CA GLU A 35 1.19 -23.47 17.11
C GLU A 35 0.18 -23.56 15.96
N PRO A 36 -0.22 -24.78 15.53
CA PRO A 36 -1.02 -24.97 14.31
C PRO A 36 -2.30 -24.12 14.24
N GLU A 37 -3.01 -23.97 15.35
CA GLU A 37 -4.25 -23.20 15.44
C GLU A 37 -3.98 -21.69 15.33
N GLY A 38 -3.00 -21.16 16.08
CA GLY A 38 -2.58 -19.76 15.98
C GLY A 38 -2.01 -19.41 14.59
N ALA A 39 -1.27 -20.33 13.98
CA ALA A 39 -0.74 -20.17 12.63
C ALA A 39 -1.86 -20.11 11.58
N ALA A 40 -2.95 -20.87 11.76
CA ALA A 40 -4.09 -20.85 10.86
C ALA A 40 -4.80 -19.49 10.88
N ALA A 41 -5.06 -18.93 12.07
CA ALA A 41 -5.66 -17.60 12.22
C ALA A 41 -4.80 -16.49 11.60
N LEU A 42 -3.48 -16.49 11.86
CA LEU A 42 -2.56 -15.48 11.33
C LEU A 42 -2.45 -15.52 9.79
N ARG A 43 -2.57 -16.71 9.17
CA ARG A 43 -2.55 -16.87 7.70
C ARG A 43 -3.78 -16.28 7.01
N GLN A 44 -4.83 -15.92 7.75
CA GLN A 44 -6.01 -15.23 7.20
C GLN A 44 -5.81 -13.72 7.05
N ILE A 45 -4.82 -13.13 7.73
CA ILE A 45 -4.57 -11.67 7.71
C ILE A 45 -4.07 -11.18 6.35
N PRO A 46 -3.07 -11.81 5.68
CA PRO A 46 -2.54 -11.31 4.40
C PRO A 46 -3.58 -10.99 3.32
N PRO A 47 -4.56 -11.88 2.99
CA PRO A 47 -5.55 -11.56 1.97
C PRO A 47 -6.51 -10.43 2.37
N ILE A 48 -6.75 -10.20 3.67
CA ILE A 48 -7.55 -9.06 4.16
C ILE A 48 -6.72 -7.78 4.04
N ALA A 49 -5.47 -7.84 4.48
CA ALA A 49 -4.54 -6.72 4.44
C ALA A 49 -4.25 -6.25 3.00
N ALA A 50 -4.18 -7.17 2.03
CA ALA A 50 -4.05 -6.86 0.61
C ALA A 50 -5.24 -6.04 0.08
N LYS A 51 -6.48 -6.43 0.43
CA LYS A 51 -7.69 -5.67 0.07
C LYS A 51 -7.72 -4.28 0.70
N ILE A 52 -7.31 -4.16 1.97
CA ILE A 52 -7.22 -2.86 2.65
C ILE A 52 -6.19 -1.97 1.95
N SER A 53 -5.02 -2.52 1.62
CA SER A 53 -3.97 -1.81 0.88
C SER A 53 -4.46 -1.35 -0.50
N ALA A 54 -5.21 -2.20 -1.23
CA ALA A 54 -5.80 -1.86 -2.51
C ALA A 54 -6.86 -0.75 -2.40
N ALA A 55 -7.75 -0.81 -1.40
CA ALA A 55 -8.73 0.24 -1.15
C ALA A 55 -8.05 1.58 -0.80
N GLY A 56 -7.01 1.53 0.05
CA GLY A 56 -6.18 2.68 0.37
C GLY A 56 -5.50 3.27 -0.86
N LEU A 57 -4.99 2.43 -1.77
CA LEU A 57 -4.38 2.84 -3.03
C LEU A 57 -5.37 3.51 -3.98
N VAL A 58 -6.61 3.02 -4.06
CA VAL A 58 -7.66 3.70 -4.85
C VAL A 58 -7.94 5.08 -4.27
N LEU A 59 -8.14 5.18 -2.96
CA LEU A 59 -8.36 6.46 -2.27
C LEU A 59 -7.18 7.42 -2.50
N LEU A 60 -5.95 6.91 -2.42
CA LEU A 60 -4.72 7.64 -2.66
C LEU A 60 -4.67 8.28 -4.04
N TRP A 61 -4.96 7.50 -5.09
CA TRP A 61 -4.93 7.97 -6.46
C TRP A 61 -6.01 9.01 -6.72
N LEU A 62 -7.25 8.75 -6.28
CA LEU A 62 -8.36 9.69 -6.46
C LEU A 62 -8.05 11.04 -5.79
N THR A 63 -7.68 11.02 -4.51
CA THR A 63 -7.34 12.24 -3.78
C THR A 63 -6.07 12.91 -4.31
N GLY A 64 -5.07 12.14 -4.74
CA GLY A 64 -3.81 12.66 -5.26
C GLY A 64 -3.99 13.41 -6.57
N VAL A 65 -4.79 12.88 -7.49
CA VAL A 65 -5.12 13.56 -8.75
C VAL A 65 -5.89 14.85 -8.47
N ILE A 66 -6.89 14.82 -7.58
CA ILE A 66 -7.65 16.02 -7.23
C ILE A 66 -6.73 17.09 -6.63
N LEU A 67 -5.84 16.72 -5.70
CA LEU A 67 -4.89 17.65 -5.08
C LEU A 67 -3.94 18.29 -6.09
N VAL A 68 -3.52 17.60 -7.15
CA VAL A 68 -2.71 18.20 -8.22
C VAL A 68 -3.41 19.41 -8.84
N PHE A 69 -4.72 19.31 -9.08
CA PHE A 69 -5.49 20.39 -9.68
C PHE A 69 -5.92 21.46 -8.68
N THR A 70 -6.29 21.09 -7.45
CA THR A 70 -6.76 22.08 -6.46
C THR A 70 -5.62 22.83 -5.78
N ARG A 71 -4.51 22.15 -5.46
CA ARG A 71 -3.37 22.73 -4.73
C ARG A 71 -2.34 23.40 -5.64
N TRP A 72 -2.04 22.79 -6.79
CA TRP A 72 -0.95 23.21 -7.68
C TRP A 72 -1.41 23.69 -9.05
N ASN A 73 -2.73 23.78 -9.28
CA ASN A 73 -3.33 24.21 -10.56
C ASN A 73 -2.79 23.40 -11.77
N GLY A 74 -2.53 22.11 -11.55
CA GLY A 74 -2.02 21.17 -12.56
C GLY A 74 -0.56 20.75 -12.36
N PHE A 75 0.01 20.11 -13.38
CA PHE A 75 1.34 19.46 -13.30
C PHE A 75 2.53 20.42 -13.51
N GLY A 76 2.27 21.68 -13.90
CA GLY A 76 3.33 22.63 -14.28
C GLY A 76 4.12 23.23 -13.11
N ALA A 77 3.57 23.20 -11.90
CA ALA A 77 4.15 23.85 -10.71
C ALA A 77 4.45 22.86 -9.57
N LEU A 78 4.70 21.59 -9.89
CA LEU A 78 4.91 20.55 -8.88
C LEU A 78 6.34 20.60 -8.30
N PRO A 79 6.50 20.58 -6.97
CA PRO A 79 7.82 20.58 -6.35
C PRO A 79 8.58 19.29 -6.63
N VAL A 80 9.92 19.32 -6.61
CA VAL A 80 10.76 18.12 -6.85
C VAL A 80 10.39 16.96 -5.93
N LEU A 81 10.08 17.25 -4.66
CA LEU A 81 9.67 16.23 -3.68
C LEU A 81 8.34 15.55 -4.03
N PHE A 82 7.45 16.21 -4.78
CA PHE A 82 6.24 15.57 -5.31
C PHE A 82 6.61 14.42 -6.25
N TRP A 83 7.61 14.60 -7.13
CA TRP A 83 8.03 13.57 -8.06
C TRP A 83 8.68 12.39 -7.36
N VAL A 84 9.47 12.64 -6.30
CA VAL A 84 10.04 11.58 -5.46
C VAL A 84 8.94 10.78 -4.79
N LYS A 85 7.96 11.45 -4.15
CA LYS A 85 6.75 10.81 -3.62
C LYS A 85 6.04 9.99 -4.70
N PHE A 86 5.84 10.56 -5.90
CA PHE A 86 5.12 9.92 -6.99
C PHE A 86 5.80 8.63 -7.44
N ALA A 87 7.13 8.60 -7.50
CA ALA A 87 7.88 7.38 -7.79
C ALA A 87 7.58 6.26 -6.77
N PHE A 88 7.49 6.58 -5.48
CA PHE A 88 7.07 5.62 -4.45
C PHE A 88 5.62 5.17 -4.62
N VAL A 89 4.71 6.07 -5.01
CA VAL A 89 3.31 5.73 -5.32
C VAL A 89 3.22 4.77 -6.51
N LEU A 90 4.01 4.97 -7.56
CA LEU A 90 4.09 4.04 -8.69
C LEU A 90 4.63 2.67 -8.25
N ALA A 91 5.69 2.64 -7.44
CA ALA A 91 6.24 1.41 -6.88
C ALA A 91 5.21 0.67 -6.01
N LEU A 92 4.49 1.39 -5.15
CA LEU A 92 3.39 0.85 -4.35
C LEU A 92 2.30 0.27 -5.25
N THR A 93 1.90 0.99 -6.30
CA THR A 93 0.88 0.55 -7.25
C THR A 93 1.26 -0.76 -7.92
N ALA A 94 2.50 -0.84 -8.41
CA ALA A 94 3.03 -2.07 -9.02
C ALA A 94 3.07 -3.23 -8.01
N LEU A 95 3.54 -2.99 -6.78
CA LEU A 95 3.63 -4.01 -5.75
C LEU A 95 2.25 -4.53 -5.34
N VAL A 96 1.27 -3.65 -5.11
CA VAL A 96 -0.12 -4.03 -4.79
C VAL A 96 -0.73 -4.83 -5.94
N GLY A 97 -0.56 -4.38 -7.18
CA GLY A 97 -1.03 -5.12 -8.36
C GLY A 97 -0.43 -6.52 -8.47
N VAL A 98 0.88 -6.66 -8.20
CA VAL A 98 1.55 -7.97 -8.18
C VAL A 98 1.06 -8.84 -7.02
N VAL A 99 0.80 -8.27 -5.84
CA VAL A 99 0.24 -9.01 -4.70
C VAL A 99 -1.15 -9.55 -5.01
N GLU A 100 -2.05 -8.72 -5.53
CA GLU A 100 -3.40 -9.12 -5.91
C GLU A 100 -3.40 -10.19 -7.01
N ALA A 101 -2.58 -10.00 -8.05
CA ALA A 101 -2.42 -10.98 -9.12
C ALA A 101 -1.85 -12.31 -8.59
N THR A 102 -0.91 -12.26 -7.65
CA THR A 102 -0.32 -13.47 -7.03
C THR A 102 -1.34 -14.18 -6.15
N HIS A 103 -2.16 -13.45 -5.38
CA HIS A 103 -3.25 -14.02 -4.60
C HIS A 103 -4.32 -14.67 -5.49
N ALA A 104 -4.71 -14.01 -6.58
CA ALA A 104 -5.66 -14.55 -7.55
C ALA A 104 -5.12 -15.84 -8.20
N ARG A 105 -3.83 -15.85 -8.58
CA ARG A 105 -3.18 -17.04 -9.13
C ARG A 105 -3.10 -18.17 -8.10
N LEU A 106 -2.69 -17.87 -6.86
CA LEU A 106 -2.62 -18.85 -5.78
C LEU A 106 -3.98 -19.52 -5.52
N LYS A 107 -5.07 -18.76 -5.53
CA LYS A 107 -6.43 -19.30 -5.38
C LYS A 107 -6.82 -20.24 -6.53
N ARG A 108 -6.32 -19.99 -7.74
CA ARG A 108 -6.60 -20.81 -8.93
C ARG A 108 -5.74 -22.06 -9.02
N THR A 109 -4.46 -21.97 -8.64
CA THR A 109 -3.48 -23.05 -8.90
C THR A 109 -3.04 -23.81 -7.65
N GLY A 110 -3.24 -23.27 -6.45
CA GLY A 110 -2.74 -23.87 -5.21
C GLY A 110 -1.21 -23.89 -5.06
N ASP A 111 -0.48 -23.23 -5.98
CA ASP A 111 0.98 -23.28 -6.06
C ASP A 111 1.66 -22.73 -4.79
N ALA A 112 2.36 -23.61 -4.08
CA ALA A 112 3.05 -23.29 -2.84
C ALA A 112 4.17 -22.26 -3.02
N ALA A 113 4.82 -22.19 -4.19
CA ALA A 113 5.90 -21.24 -4.45
C ALA A 113 5.40 -19.78 -4.40
N LEU A 114 4.14 -19.54 -4.78
CA LEU A 114 3.51 -18.21 -4.74
C LEU A 114 3.36 -17.69 -3.31
N ARG A 115 3.19 -18.58 -2.32
CA ARG A 115 3.13 -18.20 -0.90
C ARG A 115 4.45 -17.60 -0.42
N GLY A 116 5.58 -18.15 -0.86
CA GLY A 116 6.92 -17.62 -0.55
C GLY A 116 7.14 -16.22 -1.12
N ARG A 117 6.63 -15.96 -2.33
CA ARG A 117 6.68 -14.64 -2.98
C ARG A 117 5.88 -13.59 -2.22
N LEU A 118 4.64 -13.92 -1.84
CA LEU A 118 3.75 -13.00 -1.10
C LEU A 118 4.36 -12.53 0.23
N ALA A 119 5.09 -13.40 0.93
CA ALA A 119 5.74 -13.05 2.19
C ALA A 119 6.79 -11.93 2.05
N LYS A 120 7.37 -11.74 0.86
CA LYS A 120 8.33 -10.67 0.56
C LYS A 120 7.65 -9.41 0.03
N LEU A 121 6.61 -9.58 -0.79
CA LEU A 121 5.94 -8.46 -1.46
C LEU A 121 5.16 -7.56 -0.50
N GLY A 122 4.50 -8.12 0.53
CA GLY A 122 3.74 -7.34 1.51
C GLY A 122 4.60 -6.30 2.27
N PRO A 123 5.72 -6.69 2.91
CA PRO A 123 6.63 -5.73 3.52
C PRO A 123 7.15 -4.67 2.55
N LEU A 124 7.49 -5.05 1.32
CA LEU A 124 7.97 -4.11 0.30
C LEU A 124 6.91 -3.08 -0.08
N SER A 125 5.64 -3.48 -0.21
CA SER A 125 4.56 -2.52 -0.47
C SER A 125 4.36 -1.57 0.72
N GLY A 126 4.48 -2.09 1.94
CA GLY A 126 4.47 -1.27 3.16
C GLY A 126 5.59 -0.22 3.15
N LEU A 127 6.83 -0.61 2.84
CA LEU A 127 7.97 0.31 2.76
C LEU A 127 7.79 1.36 1.65
N ALA A 128 7.25 0.97 0.49
CA ALA A 128 6.94 1.92 -0.58
C ALA A 128 5.89 2.94 -0.12
N ALA A 129 4.83 2.50 0.57
CA ALA A 129 3.82 3.40 1.14
C ALA A 129 4.40 4.33 2.21
N LEU A 130 5.32 3.85 3.05
CA LEU A 130 6.03 4.68 4.03
C LEU A 130 6.90 5.75 3.36
N GLY A 131 7.65 5.37 2.32
CA GLY A 131 8.41 6.33 1.52
C GLY A 131 7.50 7.39 0.90
N ALA A 132 6.40 6.97 0.27
CA ALA A 132 5.40 7.89 -0.25
C ALA A 132 4.82 8.81 0.83
N LEU A 133 4.58 8.31 2.05
CA LEU A 133 4.08 9.10 3.17
C LEU A 133 5.08 10.17 3.62
N ILE A 134 6.35 9.80 3.81
CA ILE A 134 7.40 10.74 4.22
C ILE A 134 7.52 11.88 3.19
N PHE A 135 7.65 11.54 1.92
CA PHE A 135 7.78 12.55 0.87
C PHE A 135 6.47 13.31 0.61
N ALA A 136 5.31 12.73 0.91
CA ALA A 136 4.05 13.48 0.89
C ALA A 136 4.06 14.57 1.96
N VAL A 137 4.40 14.26 3.22
CA VAL A 137 4.50 15.28 4.27
C VAL A 137 5.46 16.39 3.86
N LEU A 138 6.64 16.05 3.32
CA LEU A 138 7.63 17.05 2.89
C LEU A 138 7.20 17.87 1.66
N ALA A 139 6.35 17.32 0.78
CA ALA A 139 5.87 18.03 -0.41
C ALA A 139 4.67 18.94 -0.13
N PHE A 140 3.94 18.70 0.96
CA PHE A 140 2.74 19.47 1.33
C PHE A 140 2.96 20.45 2.50
N HIS A 141 4.09 20.37 3.21
CA HIS A 141 4.58 21.44 4.09
C HIS A 141 4.99 22.67 3.26
#